data_AF-A0A2V8LT16-F1
#
_entry.id   AF-A0A2V8LT16-F1
#
_cell.length_a   1.000
_cell.length_b   1.000
_cell.length_c   1.000
_cell.angle_alpha   90.00
_cell.angle_beta   90.00
_cell.angle_gamma   90.00
#
_symmetry.space_group_name_H-M   'P 1'
#
loop_
_entity.id
_entity.type
_entity.pdbx_description
1 polymer ?
#
loop_
_entity_poly.entity_id
_entity_poly.type
_entity_poly.pdbx_seq_one_letter_code
_entity_poly.pdbx_strand_id
1 'polypeptide(L)'
;MKRLLLFAALLCAVTLAIGSSFVSNASKAGQKQRASMTFTEPVKLQGVVLKGEYLFVHDDAAMMRGEACTFVYKGNVETSKNLVVSFHCIPENRTKVASFTVRTAVPSPGVVELREFQFAGAKESHLVPPAK
;
A
#
# COMPACT_ATOMS: atom_id res chain seq x y z
N MET A 1 57.02 -13.89 47.91
CA MET A 1 57.52 -12.66 47.25
C MET A 1 57.22 -12.81 45.76
N LYS A 2 56.25 -12.06 45.22
CA LYS A 2 56.44 -10.91 44.31
C LYS A 2 56.91 -11.38 42.91
N ARG A 3 56.28 -11.10 41.75
CA ARG A 3 55.08 -10.38 41.30
C ARG A 3 55.04 -10.57 39.77
N LEU A 4 53.84 -10.53 39.19
CA LEU A 4 53.49 -10.13 37.82
C LEU A 4 54.18 -10.83 36.64
N LEU A 5 53.38 -11.44 35.75
CA LEU A 5 53.15 -10.89 34.42
C LEU A 5 51.72 -11.24 33.96
N LEU A 6 51.13 -10.28 33.28
CA LEU A 6 49.71 -10.10 32.98
C LEU A 6 49.32 -10.67 31.60
N PHE A 7 48.00 -10.74 31.39
CA PHE A 7 47.26 -10.71 30.12
C PHE A 7 47.05 -12.03 29.36
N ALA A 8 45.87 -12.62 29.54
CA ALA A 8 45.05 -13.06 28.41
C ALA A 8 43.58 -12.85 28.77
N ALA A 9 42.90 -12.10 27.92
CA ALA A 9 41.65 -11.45 28.17
C ALA A 9 40.48 -12.41 28.42
N LEU A 10 39.74 -12.09 29.48
CA LEU A 10 38.33 -12.41 29.68
C LEU A 10 37.52 -11.72 28.57
N LEU A 11 36.66 -12.44 27.85
CA LEU A 11 35.36 -11.88 27.46
C LEU A 11 34.35 -13.02 27.23
N CYS A 12 33.51 -13.23 28.25
CA CYS A 12 32.09 -13.56 28.11
C CYS A 12 31.46 -12.54 27.11
N ALA A 13 30.38 -12.76 26.37
CA ALA A 13 29.23 -13.60 26.58
C ALA A 13 28.31 -13.48 25.33
N VAL A 14 27.35 -14.41 25.22
CA VAL A 14 25.97 -14.19 24.74
C VAL A 14 25.74 -14.07 23.23
N THR A 15 25.09 -15.11 22.72
CA THR A 15 24.31 -15.22 21.50
C THR A 15 23.20 -14.16 21.43
N LEU A 16 23.04 -13.45 20.31
CA LEU A 16 21.78 -12.78 19.98
C LEU A 16 21.59 -12.62 18.45
N ALA A 17 20.55 -13.32 17.95
CA ALA A 17 19.70 -13.10 16.78
C ALA A 17 20.31 -12.60 15.45
N ILE A 18 20.14 -13.43 14.41
CA ILE A 18 20.14 -13.04 13.00
C ILE A 18 19.01 -12.02 12.81
N GLY A 19 19.34 -10.73 12.85
CA GLY A 19 18.43 -9.66 12.45
C GLY A 19 18.29 -9.66 10.94
N SER A 20 17.29 -10.35 10.41
CA SER A 20 16.80 -10.09 9.06
C SER A 20 16.24 -8.67 9.02
N SER A 21 17.03 -7.72 8.53
CA SER A 21 16.56 -6.37 8.23
C SER A 21 15.55 -6.44 7.08
N PHE A 22 14.28 -6.63 7.40
CA PHE A 22 13.20 -6.36 6.46
C PHE A 22 13.16 -4.85 6.25
N VAL A 23 13.92 -4.36 5.27
CA VAL A 23 13.75 -3.00 4.77
C VAL A 23 12.45 -2.98 3.98
N SER A 24 11.34 -2.84 4.69
CA SER A 24 10.10 -2.35 4.13
C SER A 24 10.40 -0.92 3.68
N ASN A 25 10.49 -0.71 2.36
CA ASN A 25 10.33 0.63 1.81
C ASN A 25 8.86 1.00 1.99
N ALA A 26 8.48 1.30 3.22
CA ALA A 26 7.31 2.10 3.48
C ALA A 26 7.51 3.39 2.68
N SER A 27 6.47 3.83 1.96
CA SER A 27 6.33 5.24 1.62
C SER A 27 6.70 6.07 2.84
N LYS A 28 7.37 7.21 2.66
CA LYS A 28 7.75 8.05 3.82
C LYS A 28 6.47 8.32 4.61
N ALA A 29 6.38 7.81 5.83
CA ALA A 29 5.17 7.85 6.64
C ALA A 29 4.56 9.27 6.61
N GLY A 30 3.28 9.35 6.23
CA GLY A 30 2.56 10.62 6.06
C GLY A 30 2.54 11.17 4.62
N GLN A 31 2.97 10.41 3.61
CA GLN A 31 2.80 10.79 2.21
C GLN A 31 1.41 10.40 1.69
N LYS A 32 0.77 11.32 0.96
CA LYS A 32 -0.36 11.00 0.09
C LYS A 32 0.15 10.61 -1.29
N GLN A 33 -0.20 9.43 -1.76
CA GLN A 33 0.05 9.00 -3.14
C GLN A 33 -1.18 9.29 -4.00
N ARG A 34 -0.94 9.69 -5.27
CA ARG A 34 -2.00 10.09 -6.20
C ARG A 34 -1.71 9.57 -7.59
N ALA A 35 -2.74 9.08 -8.28
CA ALA A 35 -2.67 8.70 -9.68
C ALA A 35 -4.06 8.69 -10.32
N SER A 36 -4.14 9.09 -11.59
CA SER A 36 -5.37 9.01 -12.37
C SER A 36 -5.42 7.74 -13.21
N MET A 37 -6.62 7.21 -13.42
CA MET A 37 -6.92 6.10 -14.32
C MET A 37 -8.19 6.40 -15.11
N THR A 38 -8.17 6.09 -16.41
CA THR A 38 -9.36 6.17 -17.26
C THR A 38 -9.87 4.77 -17.57
N PHE A 39 -11.09 4.46 -17.13
CA PHE A 39 -11.77 3.21 -17.43
C PHE A 39 -12.67 3.41 -18.66
N THR A 40 -12.27 2.84 -19.80
CA THR A 40 -13.08 2.86 -21.03
C THR A 40 -14.31 1.96 -20.93
N GLU A 41 -14.21 0.88 -20.15
CA GLU A 41 -15.30 -0.02 -19.82
C GLU A 41 -15.72 0.08 -18.34
N PRO A 42 -16.98 -0.26 -18.00
CA PRO A 42 -17.43 -0.28 -16.61
C PRO A 42 -16.59 -1.21 -15.72
N VAL A 43 -16.10 -0.69 -14.60
CA VAL A 43 -15.40 -1.47 -13.56
C VAL A 43 -16.08 -1.23 -12.21
N LYS A 44 -16.48 -2.29 -11.52
CA LYS A 44 -17.06 -2.21 -10.18
C LYS A 44 -15.97 -2.06 -9.13
N LEU A 45 -16.15 -1.12 -8.20
CA LEU A 45 -15.31 -0.91 -7.02
C LEU A 45 -16.21 -0.64 -5.82
N GLN A 46 -16.19 -1.51 -4.82
CA GLN A 46 -16.96 -1.34 -3.58
C GLN A 46 -18.44 -0.99 -3.83
N GLY A 47 -19.08 -1.70 -4.78
CA GLY A 47 -20.48 -1.46 -5.14
C GLY A 47 -20.70 -0.32 -6.15
N VAL A 48 -19.72 0.56 -6.37
CA VAL A 48 -19.81 1.68 -7.31
C VAL A 48 -19.29 1.26 -8.69
N VAL A 49 -19.96 1.71 -9.75
CA VAL A 49 -19.49 1.50 -11.14
C VAL A 49 -18.65 2.69 -11.57
N LEU A 50 -17.41 2.43 -11.96
CA LEU A 50 -16.46 3.41 -12.48
C LEU A 50 -16.45 3.31 -14.02
N LYS A 51 -16.64 4.44 -14.70
CA LYS A 51 -16.44 4.60 -16.16
C LYS A 51 -16.03 6.04 -16.46
N GLY A 52 -14.92 6.22 -17.18
CA GLY A 52 -14.25 7.51 -17.38
C GLY A 52 -13.02 7.70 -16.49
N GLU A 53 -12.60 8.95 -16.30
CA GLU A 53 -11.41 9.32 -15.52
C GLU A 53 -11.71 9.38 -14.01
N TYR A 54 -10.80 8.83 -13.21
CA TYR A 54 -10.85 8.86 -11.74
C TYR A 54 -9.46 9.06 -11.14
N LEU A 55 -9.39 9.82 -10.06
CA LEU A 55 -8.22 10.02 -9.22
C LEU A 55 -8.26 9.07 -8.04
N PHE A 56 -7.24 8.23 -7.93
CA PHE A 56 -6.97 7.39 -6.76
C PHE A 56 -6.01 8.12 -5.84
N VAL A 57 -6.40 8.22 -4.56
CA VAL A 57 -5.57 8.77 -3.48
C VAL A 57 -5.42 7.72 -2.40
N HIS A 58 -4.18 7.48 -1.98
CA HIS A 58 -3.88 6.74 -0.76
C HIS A 58 -3.24 7.67 0.27
N ASP A 59 -3.70 7.59 1.52
CA ASP A 59 -3.25 8.41 2.65
C ASP A 59 -2.71 7.50 3.77
N ASP A 60 -1.38 7.42 3.88
CA ASP A 60 -0.68 6.63 4.90
C ASP A 60 -1.08 7.04 6.32
N ALA A 61 -1.32 8.33 6.56
CA ALA A 61 -1.67 8.83 7.89
C ALA A 61 -3.06 8.38 8.30
N ALA A 62 -4.03 8.37 7.36
CA ALA A 62 -5.35 7.81 7.60
C ALA A 62 -5.28 6.29 7.84
N MET A 63 -4.44 5.58 7.08
CA MET A 63 -4.21 4.14 7.27
C MET A 63 -3.71 3.83 8.69
N MET A 64 -2.70 4.56 9.16
CA MET A 64 -2.15 4.39 10.51
C MET A 64 -3.17 4.64 11.63
N ARG A 65 -4.19 5.48 11.37
CA ARG A 65 -5.30 5.72 12.31
C ARG A 65 -6.41 4.68 12.22
N GLY A 66 -6.33 3.70 11.32
CA GLY A 66 -7.40 2.73 11.10
C GLY A 66 -8.61 3.30 10.31
N GLU A 67 -8.48 4.49 9.74
CA GLU A 67 -9.54 5.17 9.00
C GLU A 67 -9.56 4.75 7.53
N ALA A 68 -10.57 5.18 6.75
CA ALA A 68 -10.51 5.03 5.31
C ALA A 68 -9.23 5.72 4.77
N CYS A 69 -8.38 4.94 4.11
CA CYS A 69 -7.08 5.39 3.61
C CYS A 69 -7.03 5.46 2.09
N THR A 70 -8.00 4.88 1.40
CA THR A 70 -8.19 5.01 -0.04
C THR A 70 -9.38 5.88 -0.33
N PHE A 71 -9.20 6.86 -1.22
CA PHE A 71 -10.24 7.76 -1.71
C PHE A 71 -10.19 7.79 -3.23
N VAL A 72 -11.35 7.59 -3.85
CA VAL A 72 -11.49 7.65 -5.32
C VAL A 72 -12.41 8.79 -5.68
N TYR A 73 -11.92 9.69 -6.52
CA TYR A 73 -12.66 10.87 -6.98
C TYR A 73 -12.95 10.76 -8.47
N LYS A 74 -14.12 11.21 -8.91
CA LYS A 74 -14.44 11.38 -10.32
C LYS A 74 -13.60 12.52 -10.92
N GLY A 75 -13.06 12.30 -12.11
CA GLY A 75 -12.09 13.20 -12.75
C GLY A 75 -10.75 13.17 -12.04
N ASN A 76 -10.04 14.30 -12.02
CA ASN A 76 -8.67 14.41 -11.50
C ASN A 76 -8.51 15.40 -10.33
N VAL A 77 -9.61 15.79 -9.67
CA VAL A 77 -9.59 16.79 -8.60
C VAL A 77 -10.11 16.21 -7.27
N GLU A 78 -9.28 16.30 -6.23
CA GLU A 78 -9.57 15.89 -4.84
C GLU A 78 -10.55 16.88 -4.18
N THR A 79 -11.85 16.76 -4.48
CA THR A 79 -12.92 17.55 -3.83
C THR A 79 -14.01 16.65 -3.26
N SER A 80 -14.68 17.08 -2.19
CA SER A 80 -15.78 16.33 -1.58
C SER A 80 -16.93 16.06 -2.56
N LYS A 81 -17.19 16.98 -3.50
CA LYS A 81 -18.21 16.81 -4.55
C LYS A 81 -17.86 15.69 -5.54
N ASN A 82 -16.57 15.40 -5.72
CA ASN A 82 -16.10 14.38 -6.66
C ASN A 82 -15.83 13.04 -5.99
N LEU A 83 -15.84 12.95 -4.65
CA LEU A 83 -15.59 11.69 -3.94
C LEU A 83 -16.68 10.68 -4.27
N VAL A 84 -16.32 9.56 -4.89
CA VAL A 84 -17.28 8.51 -5.27
C VAL A 84 -17.23 7.30 -4.34
N VAL A 85 -16.05 6.98 -3.80
CA VAL A 85 -15.92 5.91 -2.82
C VAL A 85 -14.67 6.10 -1.97
N SER A 86 -14.75 5.68 -0.72
CA SER A 86 -13.61 5.56 0.18
C SER A 86 -13.67 4.26 0.97
N PHE A 87 -12.50 3.70 1.28
CA PHE A 87 -12.40 2.45 2.05
C PHE A 87 -11.02 2.32 2.69
N HIS A 88 -10.91 1.44 3.69
CA HIS A 88 -9.63 1.03 4.27
C HIS A 88 -9.06 -0.11 3.42
N CYS A 89 -7.97 0.11 2.70
CA CYS A 89 -7.36 -0.93 1.88
C CYS A 89 -6.61 -1.95 2.74
N ILE A 90 -6.35 -3.13 2.17
CA ILE A 90 -5.45 -4.11 2.77
C ILE A 90 -4.09 -4.00 2.07
N PRO A 91 -3.03 -3.53 2.74
CA PRO A 91 -1.72 -3.39 2.13
C PRO A 91 -1.11 -4.78 1.83
N GLU A 92 -0.44 -4.88 0.69
CA GLU A 92 0.17 -6.12 0.21
C GLU A 92 1.50 -5.80 -0.48
N ASN A 93 2.50 -6.68 -0.35
CA ASN A 93 3.80 -6.47 -0.98
C ASN A 93 3.84 -7.09 -2.38
N ARG A 94 4.29 -6.31 -3.37
CA ARG A 94 4.41 -6.69 -4.78
C ARG A 94 5.78 -6.31 -5.35
N THR A 95 6.06 -6.81 -6.55
CA THR A 95 7.13 -6.27 -7.38
C THR A 95 6.81 -4.84 -7.79
N LYS A 96 7.83 -4.00 -7.96
CA LYS A 96 7.63 -2.62 -8.40
C LYS A 96 7.01 -2.58 -9.80
N VAL A 97 6.06 -1.68 -9.99
CA VAL A 97 5.46 -1.37 -11.29
C VAL A 97 5.98 -0.04 -11.82
N ALA A 98 6.14 0.09 -13.14
CA ALA A 98 6.64 1.31 -13.77
C ALA A 98 5.57 2.42 -13.84
N SER A 99 4.29 2.04 -13.80
CA SER A 99 3.14 2.93 -13.94
C SER A 99 2.04 2.56 -12.94
N PHE A 100 1.09 3.47 -12.72
CA PHE A 100 -0.10 3.17 -11.93
C PHE A 100 -0.83 1.96 -12.52
N THR A 101 -0.99 0.93 -11.72
CA THR A 101 -1.52 -0.36 -12.15
C THR A 101 -2.76 -0.68 -11.36
N VAL A 102 -3.81 -1.10 -12.05
CA VAL A 102 -5.03 -1.65 -11.46
C VAL A 102 -5.15 -3.11 -11.87
N ARG A 103 -5.50 -3.98 -10.92
CA ARG A 103 -5.80 -5.40 -11.20
C ARG A 103 -7.26 -5.67 -10.92
N THR A 104 -7.87 -6.41 -11.83
CA THR A 104 -9.30 -6.73 -11.80
C THR A 104 -9.52 -8.24 -11.74
N ALA A 105 -10.74 -8.62 -11.38
CA ALA A 105 -11.25 -9.98 -11.49
C ALA A 105 -12.61 -9.96 -12.21
N VAL A 106 -13.02 -11.11 -12.74
CA VAL A 106 -14.33 -11.31 -13.36
C VAL A 106 -15.11 -12.33 -12.54
N PRO A 107 -15.78 -11.93 -11.44
CA PRO A 107 -16.47 -12.86 -10.56
C PRO A 107 -17.70 -13.53 -11.20
N SER A 108 -18.28 -12.90 -12.22
CA SER A 108 -19.40 -13.45 -13.00
C SER A 108 -19.35 -12.89 -14.42
N PRO A 109 -19.98 -13.56 -15.42
CA PRO A 109 -20.02 -13.06 -16.79
C PRO A 109 -20.50 -11.60 -16.86
N GLY A 110 -19.74 -10.75 -17.55
CA GLY A 110 -20.08 -9.33 -17.73
C GLY A 110 -19.79 -8.42 -16.54
N VAL A 111 -19.22 -8.93 -15.43
CA VAL A 111 -18.87 -8.11 -14.26
C VAL A 111 -17.35 -8.06 -14.13
N VAL A 112 -16.76 -6.89 -14.34
CA VAL A 112 -15.35 -6.63 -14.04
C VAL A 112 -15.25 -5.88 -12.72
N GLU A 113 -14.48 -6.40 -11.77
CA GLU A 113 -14.35 -5.82 -10.43
C GLU A 113 -12.89 -5.48 -10.12
N LEU A 114 -12.65 -4.27 -9.61
CA LEU A 114 -11.34 -3.82 -9.16
C LEU A 114 -10.97 -4.53 -7.86
N ARG A 115 -9.81 -5.20 -7.83
CA ARG A 115 -9.32 -5.96 -6.68
C ARG A 115 -8.09 -5.35 -6.02
N GLU A 116 -7.27 -4.64 -6.78
CA GLU A 116 -6.00 -4.12 -6.31
C GLU A 116 -5.59 -2.90 -7.14
N PHE A 117 -4.87 -1.97 -6.53
CA PHE A 117 -4.16 -0.93 -7.25
C PHE A 117 -2.76 -0.70 -6.66
N GLN A 118 -1.83 -0.23 -7.49
CA GLN A 118 -0.44 -0.04 -7.11
C GLN A 118 0.12 1.23 -7.77
N PHE A 119 0.74 2.10 -6.99
CA PHE A 119 1.37 3.32 -7.51
C PHE A 119 2.70 3.04 -8.20
N ALA A 120 3.05 3.90 -9.17
CA ALA A 120 4.31 3.80 -9.90
C ALA A 120 5.50 3.83 -8.94
N GLY A 121 6.43 2.88 -9.11
CA GLY A 121 7.64 2.74 -8.30
C GLY A 121 7.45 2.14 -6.90
N ALA A 122 6.20 1.96 -6.45
CA ALA A 122 5.89 1.40 -5.15
C ALA A 122 6.03 -0.13 -5.14
N LYS A 123 6.46 -0.69 -4.01
CA LYS A 123 6.36 -2.14 -3.75
C LYS A 123 5.03 -2.49 -3.08
N GLU A 124 4.53 -1.60 -2.25
CA GLU A 124 3.21 -1.76 -1.65
C GLU A 124 2.12 -1.60 -2.71
N SER A 125 1.18 -2.54 -2.72
CA SER A 125 -0.10 -2.44 -3.40
C SER A 125 -1.24 -2.43 -2.38
N HIS A 126 -2.40 -1.97 -2.84
CA HIS A 126 -3.56 -1.74 -2.00
C HIS A 126 -4.70 -2.61 -2.49
N LEU A 127 -4.99 -3.68 -1.76
CA LEU A 127 -6.11 -4.58 -2.04
C LEU A 127 -7.42 -3.92 -1.60
N VAL A 128 -8.46 -4.13 -2.41
CA VAL A 128 -9.84 -3.78 -2.08
C VAL A 128 -10.39 -4.83 -1.12
N PRO A 129 -10.87 -4.47 0.08
CA PRO A 129 -11.44 -5.45 0.98
C PRO A 129 -12.68 -6.08 0.35
N PRO A 130 -12.97 -7.36 0.64
CA PRO A 130 -14.12 -8.06 0.10
C PRO A 130 -15.42 -7.31 0.44
N ALA A 131 -16.40 -7.39 -0.47
CA ALA A 131 -17.73 -6.90 -0.18
C ALA A 131 -18.28 -7.59 1.09
N LYS A 132 -18.91 -6.81 1.96
CA LYS A 132 -19.66 -7.34 3.11
C LYS A 132 -20.98 -7.96 2.66
#